data_AF-A0A847SFN5-F1
#
_entry.id   AF-A0A847SFN5-F1
#
_cell.length_a   1.000
_cell.length_b   1.000
_cell.length_c   1.000
_cell.angle_alpha   90.00
_cell.angle_beta   90.00
_cell.angle_gamma   90.00
#
_symmetry.space_group_name_H-M   'P 1'
#
loop_
_entity.id
_entity.type
_entity.pdbx_description
1 polymer ?
#
loop_
_entity_poly.entity_id
_entity_poly.type
_entity_poly.pdbx_seq_one_letter_code
_entity_poly.pdbx_strand_id
1 'polypeptide(L)'
;MQLKPGSCYRINAHAIARLQSFGNYEFIVTVIHANDTSDSVVFEFRKIIGKATRLQEIATRQIVEMHADGAPLEDITGAPLNLEPFEKESAFQQWIATGIATLCDCNA
;
A
#
# COMPACT_ATOMS: atom_id res chain seq x y z
N MET A 1 13.81 6.70 8.69
CA MET A 1 12.75 7.31 9.53
C MET A 1 11.73 6.20 9.72
N GLN A 2 11.65 5.59 10.91
CA GLN A 2 10.91 4.32 11.06
C GLN A 2 9.41 4.49 10.90
N LEU A 3 8.78 3.57 10.15
CA LEU A 3 7.34 3.44 10.07
C LEU A 3 6.81 2.99 11.43
N LYS A 4 5.81 3.72 11.94
CA LYS A 4 5.22 3.42 13.24
C LYS A 4 3.93 2.62 13.04
N PRO A 5 3.78 1.44 13.66
CA PRO A 5 2.51 0.75 13.73
C PRO A 5 1.38 1.68 14.21
N GLY A 6 0.21 1.59 13.57
CA GLY A 6 -0.93 2.47 13.78
C GLY A 6 -0.91 3.78 13.00
N SER A 7 0.19 4.11 12.31
CA SER A 7 0.25 5.31 11.46
C SER A 7 -0.48 5.10 10.14
N CYS A 8 -1.17 6.13 9.68
CA CYS A 8 -1.93 6.09 8.43
C CYS A 8 -1.28 6.93 7.34
N TYR A 9 -1.32 6.39 6.13
CA TYR A 9 -0.75 7.04 4.96
C TYR A 9 -1.79 7.10 3.85
N ARG A 10 -1.93 8.29 3.29
CA ARG A 10 -2.67 8.54 2.06
C ARG A 10 -1.74 8.32 0.87
N ILE A 11 -2.16 7.50 -0.07
CA ILE A 11 -1.40 7.10 -1.26
C ILE A 11 -2.19 7.47 -2.51
N ASN A 12 -1.50 8.06 -3.48
CA ASN A 12 -2.07 8.30 -4.79
C ASN A 12 -2.00 7.03 -5.66
N ALA A 13 -3.17 6.47 -6.02
CA ALA A 13 -3.27 5.25 -6.82
C ALA A 13 -2.68 5.39 -8.23
N HIS A 14 -2.54 6.61 -8.76
CA HIS A 14 -1.89 6.86 -10.04
C HIS A 14 -0.42 6.46 -10.05
N ALA A 15 0.25 6.46 -8.89
CA ALA A 15 1.63 5.97 -8.77
C ALA A 15 1.75 4.44 -8.89
N ILE A 16 0.62 3.73 -8.87
CA ILE A 16 0.56 2.27 -8.93
C ILE A 16 0.04 1.86 -10.30
N ALA A 17 0.91 1.35 -11.16
CA ALA A 17 0.57 0.98 -12.55
C ALA A 17 -0.68 0.09 -12.66
N ARG A 18 -0.86 -0.86 -11.74
CA ARG A 18 -2.04 -1.76 -11.73
C ARG A 18 -3.36 -1.05 -11.41
N LEU A 19 -3.32 0.10 -10.75
CA LEU A 19 -4.51 0.87 -10.37
C LEU A 19 -4.81 2.02 -11.31
N GLN A 20 -3.88 2.38 -12.20
CA GLN A 20 -4.04 3.48 -13.17
C GLN A 20 -5.26 3.28 -14.08
N SER A 21 -5.64 2.04 -14.39
CA SER A 21 -6.82 1.71 -15.21
C SER A 21 -8.14 2.19 -14.58
N PHE A 22 -8.17 2.41 -13.28
CA PHE A 22 -9.34 2.90 -12.55
C PHE A 22 -9.36 4.44 -12.42
N GLY A 23 -8.44 5.14 -13.06
CA GLY A 23 -8.31 6.59 -12.99
C GLY A 23 -7.51 7.07 -11.79
N ASN A 24 -7.58 8.38 -11.52
CA ASN A 24 -6.86 9.00 -10.41
C ASN A 24 -7.74 9.04 -9.16
N TYR A 25 -7.27 8.41 -8.08
CA TYR A 25 -7.89 8.44 -6.76
C TYR A 25 -6.84 8.24 -5.69
N GLU A 26 -7.18 8.62 -4.47
CA GLU A 26 -6.34 8.43 -3.30
C GLU A 26 -6.97 7.38 -2.38
N PHE A 27 -6.15 6.64 -1.66
CA PHE A 27 -6.61 5.69 -0.64
C PHE A 27 -5.74 5.76 0.60
N ILE A 28 -6.29 5.28 1.72
CA ILE A 28 -5.63 5.28 3.01
C ILE A 28 -5.26 3.85 3.38
N VAL A 29 -4.03 3.68 3.84
CA VAL A 29 -3.53 2.45 4.44
C VAL A 29 -3.07 2.71 5.87
N THR A 30 -3.11 1.68 6.71
CA THR A 30 -2.57 1.72 8.08
C THR A 30 -1.41 0.76 8.21
N VAL A 31 -0.31 1.20 8.82
CA VAL A 31 0.80 0.30 9.17
C VAL A 31 0.32 -0.61 10.31
N ILE A 32 0.28 -1.92 10.08
CA ILE A 32 -0.02 -2.91 11.11
C ILE A 32 1.26 -3.37 11.79
N HIS A 33 2.30 -3.63 10.99
CA HIS A 33 3.60 -4.06 11.48
C HIS A 33 4.71 -3.47 10.61
N ALA A 34 5.84 -3.13 11.22
CA ALA A 34 7.06 -2.72 10.51
C ALA A 34 8.25 -3.28 11.27
N ASN A 35 9.18 -3.89 10.56
CA ASN A 35 10.41 -4.44 11.10
C ASN A 35 11.59 -3.95 10.27
N ASP A 36 12.30 -3.00 10.84
CA ASP A 36 13.48 -2.34 10.28
C ASP A 36 14.64 -3.32 10.03
N THR A 37 14.78 -4.36 10.88
CA THR A 37 15.88 -5.34 10.77
C THR A 37 15.71 -6.27 9.58
N SER A 38 14.47 -6.68 9.28
CA SER A 38 14.15 -7.50 8.11
C SER A 38 13.67 -6.70 6.90
N ASP A 39 13.70 -5.36 7.00
CA ASP A 39 13.17 -4.42 6.01
C ASP A 39 11.77 -4.84 5.52
N SER A 40 10.88 -5.18 6.45
CA SER A 40 9.55 -5.72 6.13
C SER A 40 8.44 -4.87 6.74
N VAL A 41 7.37 -4.64 6.01
CA VAL A 41 6.20 -3.86 6.45
C VAL A 41 4.89 -4.53 6.07
N VAL A 42 3.88 -4.37 6.91
CA VAL A 42 2.54 -4.91 6.74
C VAL A 42 1.54 -3.77 6.83
N PHE A 43 0.66 -3.68 5.83
CA PHE A 43 -0.36 -2.65 5.75
C PHE A 43 -1.77 -3.24 5.71
N GLU A 44 -2.72 -2.52 6.30
CA GLU A 44 -4.16 -2.77 6.14
C GLU A 44 -4.77 -1.68 5.25
N PHE A 45 -5.62 -2.07 4.30
CA PHE A 45 -6.37 -1.10 3.51
C PHE A 45 -7.55 -0.57 4.33
N ARG A 46 -7.63 0.76 4.45
CA ARG A 46 -8.74 1.40 5.18
C ARG A 46 -9.91 1.72 4.25
N LYS A 47 -9.67 2.62 3.31
CA LYS A 47 -10.70 3.17 2.42
C LYS A 47 -10.07 3.91 1.25
N ILE A 48 -10.85 4.08 0.19
CA ILE A 48 -10.59 5.08 -0.85
C ILE A 48 -11.18 6.43 -0.41
N ILE A 49 -10.48 7.52 -0.71
CA ILE A 49 -10.94 8.88 -0.43
C ILE A 49 -11.95 9.29 -1.51
N GLY A 50 -13.16 9.65 -1.08
CA GLY A 50 -14.24 10.07 -1.97
C GLY A 50 -15.09 8.91 -2.49
N LYS A 51 -15.72 9.09 -3.65
CA LYS A 51 -16.58 8.08 -4.26
C LYS A 51 -15.72 7.00 -4.92
N ALA A 52 -15.88 5.77 -4.47
CA ALA A 52 -15.25 4.60 -5.06
C ALA A 52 -16.30 3.63 -5.61
N THR A 53 -15.94 2.93 -6.68
CA THR A 53 -16.66 1.75 -7.12
C THR A 53 -16.22 0.53 -6.31
N ARG A 54 -17.11 -0.45 -6.16
CA ARG A 54 -16.78 -1.70 -5.47
C ARG A 54 -15.56 -2.42 -6.08
N LEU A 55 -15.37 -2.32 -7.40
CA LEU A 55 -14.23 -2.90 -8.09
C LEU A 55 -12.91 -2.19 -7.74
N GLN A 56 -12.94 -0.86 -7.65
CA GLN A 56 -11.78 -0.08 -7.18
C GLN A 56 -11.37 -0.47 -5.77
N GLU A 57 -12.34 -0.58 -4.85
CA GLU A 57 -12.06 -0.98 -3.47
C GLU A 57 -11.47 -2.40 -3.40
N ILE A 58 -12.05 -3.36 -4.12
CA ILE A 58 -11.54 -4.73 -4.16
C ILE A 58 -10.12 -4.77 -4.70
N ALA A 59 -9.86 -4.12 -5.85
CA ALA A 59 -8.54 -4.12 -6.48
C ALA A 59 -7.49 -3.42 -5.60
N THR A 60 -7.84 -2.31 -4.97
CA THR A 60 -6.93 -1.57 -4.07
C THR A 60 -6.63 -2.39 -2.83
N ARG A 61 -7.67 -2.95 -2.19
CA ARG A 61 -7.52 -3.82 -1.03
C ARG A 61 -6.65 -5.02 -1.35
N GLN A 62 -6.91 -5.66 -2.48
CA GLN A 62 -6.11 -6.78 -2.97
C GLN A 62 -4.64 -6.41 -3.08
N ILE A 63 -4.30 -5.25 -3.64
CA ILE A 63 -2.91 -4.81 -3.77
C ILE A 63 -2.27 -4.48 -2.41
N VAL A 64 -3.01 -3.95 -1.45
CA VAL A 64 -2.47 -3.57 -0.14
C VAL A 64 -2.38 -4.77 0.80
N GLU A 65 -3.47 -5.55 0.90
CA GLU A 65 -3.66 -6.60 1.90
C GLU A 65 -3.21 -7.99 1.42
N MET A 66 -3.19 -8.31 0.11
CA MET A 66 -2.66 -9.62 -0.31
C MET A 66 -1.19 -9.82 0.07
N HIS A 67 -0.50 -8.75 0.46
CA HIS A 67 0.90 -8.78 0.90
C HIS A 67 1.05 -8.69 2.42
N ALA A 68 -0.04 -8.43 3.17
CA ALA A 68 -0.03 -8.28 4.62
C ALA A 68 0.15 -9.61 5.38
N ASP A 69 -0.17 -10.74 4.75
CA ASP A 69 -0.06 -12.09 5.32
C ASP A 69 1.30 -12.78 5.05
N GLY A 70 2.29 -12.05 4.50
CA GLY A 70 3.67 -12.55 4.39
C GLY A 70 3.90 -13.66 3.35
N ALA A 71 2.91 -13.97 2.50
CA ALA A 71 3.07 -14.89 1.38
C ALA A 71 3.29 -14.10 0.08
N PRO A 72 4.45 -14.23 -0.59
CA PRO A 72 4.64 -13.65 -1.90
C PRO A 72 3.70 -14.33 -2.90
N LEU A 73 2.94 -13.53 -3.65
CA LEU A 73 2.14 -14.05 -4.75
C LEU A 73 3.02 -14.15 -5.98
N GLU A 74 3.19 -15.36 -6.48
CA GLU A 74 3.89 -15.63 -7.72
C GLU A 74 2.87 -15.79 -8.86
N ASP A 75 3.19 -15.26 -10.04
CA ASP A 75 2.47 -15.63 -11.26
C ASP A 75 2.74 -17.11 -11.61
N ILE A 76 2.03 -17.67 -12.61
CA ILE A 76 2.29 -19.02 -13.15
C ILE A 76 3.75 -19.24 -13.60
N THR A 77 4.49 -18.15 -13.79
CA THR A 77 5.92 -18.12 -14.16
C THR A 77 6.88 -18.07 -12.96
N GLY A 78 6.38 -17.98 -11.71
CA GLY A 78 7.21 -17.77 -10.52
C GLY A 78 7.62 -16.31 -10.29
N ALA A 79 7.13 -15.37 -11.11
CA ALA A 79 7.46 -13.96 -10.96
C ALA A 79 6.66 -13.34 -9.80
N PRO A 80 7.32 -12.64 -8.84
CA PRO A 80 6.62 -11.98 -7.76
C PRO A 80 5.68 -10.90 -8.32
N LEU A 81 4.39 -11.04 -8.01
CA LEU A 81 3.35 -10.05 -8.30
C LEU A 81 3.36 -8.91 -7.26
N ASN A 82 4.25 -8.99 -6.27
CA ASN A 82 4.38 -8.06 -5.15
C ASN A 82 4.78 -6.67 -5.63
N LEU A 83 4.16 -5.65 -5.02
CA LEU A 83 4.66 -4.29 -5.09
C LEU A 83 5.65 -4.08 -3.95
N GLU A 84 6.93 -3.88 -4.28
CA GLU A 84 8.00 -3.67 -3.29
C GLU A 84 7.66 -2.65 -2.19
N PRO A 85 6.96 -1.52 -2.47
CA PRO A 85 6.60 -0.56 -1.42
C PRO A 85 5.63 -1.08 -0.36
N PHE A 86 4.87 -2.14 -0.63
CA PHE A 86 4.00 -2.78 0.37
C PHE A 86 4.64 -4.00 1.05
N GLU A 87 5.88 -4.34 0.67
CA GLU A 87 6.67 -5.42 1.26
C GLU A 87 7.83 -4.85 2.09
N LYS A 88 8.55 -3.88 1.53
CA LYS A 88 9.77 -3.32 2.10
C LYS A 88 9.53 -1.96 2.72
N GLU A 89 9.96 -1.81 3.96
CA GLU A 89 9.89 -0.53 4.67
C GLU A 89 10.70 0.54 3.92
N SER A 90 11.90 0.20 3.46
CA SER A 90 12.79 1.10 2.71
C SER A 90 12.15 1.62 1.41
N ALA A 91 11.44 0.76 0.68
CA ALA A 91 10.73 1.12 -0.54
C ALA A 91 9.53 2.03 -0.23
N PHE A 92 8.78 1.75 0.82
CA PHE A 92 7.69 2.63 1.27
C PHE A 92 8.21 4.00 1.74
N GLN A 93 9.35 4.03 2.42
CA GLN A 93 10.01 5.28 2.83
C GLN A 93 10.38 6.14 1.60
N GLN A 94 10.73 5.53 0.47
CA GLN A 94 10.93 6.28 -0.79
C GLN A 94 9.63 6.90 -1.31
N TRP A 95 8.50 6.22 -1.19
CA TRP A 95 7.19 6.81 -1.51
C TRP A 95 6.85 8.00 -0.61
N ILE A 96 7.23 7.96 0.66
CA ILE A 96 7.08 9.10 1.57
C ILE A 96 7.97 10.26 1.12
N ALA A 97 9.25 9.98 0.85
CA ALA A 97 10.22 11.00 0.44
C ALA A 97 9.85 11.68 -0.90
N THR A 98 9.21 10.95 -1.81
CA THR A 98 8.77 11.46 -3.12
C THR A 98 7.36 12.06 -3.11
N GLY A 99 6.64 11.98 -1.99
CA GLY A 99 5.28 12.51 -1.85
C GLY A 99 4.18 11.64 -2.46
N ILE A 100 4.49 10.41 -2.87
CA ILE A 100 3.50 9.41 -3.29
C ILE A 100 2.64 8.96 -2.11
N ALA A 101 3.29 8.78 -0.95
CA ALA A 101 2.65 8.47 0.33
C ALA A 101 2.79 9.67 1.28
N THR A 102 1.70 10.07 1.92
CA THR A 102 1.69 11.19 2.86
C THR A 102 1.03 10.79 4.17
N LEU A 103 1.66 11.12 5.30
CA LEU A 103 1.08 10.87 6.61
C LEU A 103 -0.27 11.59 6.73
N CYS A 104 -1.30 10.90 7.20
CA CYS A 104 -2.65 11.44 7.33
C CYS A 104 -3.36 10.91 8.57
N ASP A 105 -4.47 11.56 8.94
CA ASP A 105 -5.41 10.99 9.90
C ASP A 105 -6.03 9.71 9.33
N CYS A 106 -6.13 8.67 10.15
CA CYS A 106 -6.73 7.39 9.74
C CYS A 106 -8.20 7.52 9.35
N ASN A 107 -8.86 8.59 9.81
CA ASN A 107 -10.26 8.88 9.53
C ASN A 107 -10.46 9.95 8.45
N ALA A 108 -9.38 10.51 7.90
CA ALA A 108 -9.41 11.58 6.90
C ALA A 108 -10.26 11.26 5.68
#